data_AF-A0A178UES0-F1
#
_entry.id   AF-A0A178UES0-F1
#
_cell.length_a   1.000
_cell.length_b   1.000
_cell.length_c   1.000
_cell.angle_alpha   90.00
_cell.angle_beta   90.00
_cell.angle_gamma   90.00
#
_symmetry.space_group_name_H-M   'P 1'
#
loop_
_entity.id
_entity.type
_entity.pdbx_description
1 polymer ?
#
loop_
_entity_poly.entity_id
_entity_poly.type
_entity_poly.pdbx_seq_one_letter_code
_entity_poly.pdbx_strand_id
1 'polypeptide(L)' 'MFIDVPKGDAIFMRRILRDWNDKDCVKILTNCWKSLPEKGKVIIVDMVAPSEPKSDDIFSKVVWYGHVDVNTMFGW' A
#
# COMPACT_ATOMS: atom_id res chain seq x y z
N MET A 1 -15.02 -3.95 7.85
CA MET A 1 -14.04 -5.04 8.03
C MET A 1 -14.07 -5.94 6.81
N PHE A 2 -12.93 -6.14 6.13
CA PHE A 2 -12.78 -7.19 5.13
C PHE A 2 -12.59 -8.52 5.85
N ILE A 3 -13.49 -9.48 5.60
CA ILE A 3 -13.52 -10.76 6.31
C ILE A 3 -12.69 -11.80 5.57
N ASP A 4 -12.78 -11.84 4.24
CA ASP A 4 -12.05 -12.77 3.39
C ASP A 4 -11.80 -12.18 2.00
N VAL A 5 -10.88 -12.78 1.24
CA VAL A 5 -10.59 -12.46 -0.15
C VAL A 5 -10.94 -13.66 -1.02
N PRO A 6 -11.67 -13.51 -2.14
CA PRO A 6 -11.97 -14.63 -3.04
C PRO A 6 -10.69 -15.33 -3.53
N LYS A 7 -10.77 -16.65 -3.73
CA LYS A 7 -9.67 -17.43 -4.30
C LYS A 7 -9.37 -16.98 -5.72
N GLY A 8 -8.09 -16.94 -6.09
CA GLY A 8 -7.67 -16.62 -7.46
C GLY A 8 -6.17 -16.81 -7.66
N ASP A 9 -5.74 -16.85 -8.92
CA ASP A 9 -4.32 -16.98 -9.29
C ASP A 9 -3.53 -15.69 -9.05
N ALA A 10 -4.23 -14.55 -9.09
CA ALA A 10 -3.66 -13.25 -8.77
C ALA A 10 -4.69 -12.36 -8.07
N ILE A 11 -4.19 -11.51 -7.18
CA ILE A 11 -4.97 -10.46 -6.52
C ILE A 11 -4.40 -9.12 -6.93
N PHE A 12 -5.23 -8.28 -7.54
CA PHE A 12 -4.85 -6.93 -7.95
C PHE A 12 -5.46 -5.90 -7.01
N MET A 13 -4.63 -5.03 -6.44
CA MET A 13 -5.06 -3.95 -5.54
C MET A 13 -4.49 -2.61 -6.01
N ARG A 14 -5.35 -1.61 -6.20
CA ARG A 14 -4.95 -0.25 -6.58
C ARG A 14 -5.35 0.74 -5.50
N ARG A 15 -4.35 1.45 -4.93
CA ARG A 15 -4.54 2.49 -3.89
C ARG A 15 -5.31 2.00 -2.66
N ILE A 16 -5.19 0.73 -2.29
CA ILE A 16 -5.89 0.17 -1.14
C ILE A 16 -5.07 0.36 0.14
N LEU A 17 -3.78 0.02 0.13
CA LEU A 17 -2.98 -0.07 1.37
C LEU A 17 -2.77 1.29 2.03
N ARG A 18 -2.63 2.37 1.25
CA ARG A 18 -2.45 3.75 1.77
C ARG A 18 -3.59 4.29 2.63
N ASP A 19 -4.78 3.66 2.58
CA ASP A 19 -5.95 4.08 3.37
C ASP A 19 -5.98 3.40 4.75
N TRP A 20 -5.03 2.52 5.05
CA TRP A 20 -4.98 1.72 6.27
C TRP A 20 -3.66 1.90 7.02
N ASN A 21 -3.71 1.77 8.35
CA ASN A 21 -2.49 1.68 9.16
C ASN A 21 -1.75 0.34 8.92
N ASP A 22 -0.53 0.24 9.43
CA ASP A 22 0.34 -0.93 9.24
C ASP A 22 -0.29 -2.25 9.71
N LYS A 23 -0.97 -2.25 10.86
CA LYS A 23 -1.61 -3.45 11.41
C LYS A 23 -2.73 -3.96 10.50
N ASP A 24 -3.54 -3.04 9.98
CA ASP A 24 -4.61 -3.37 9.05
C ASP A 24 -4.06 -3.78 7.68
N CYS A 25 -2.98 -3.15 7.20
CA CYS A 25 -2.25 -3.57 6.00
C CYS A 25 -1.76 -5.02 6.10
N VAL A 26 -1.14 -5.41 7.22
CA VAL A 26 -0.70 -6.81 7.45
C VAL A 26 -1.88 -7.76 7.40
N LYS A 27 -3.03 -7.39 7.99
CA LYS A 27 -4.24 -8.22 7.97
C LYS A 27 -4.78 -8.41 6.55
N ILE A 28 -4.83 -7.33 5.76
CA ILE A 28 -5.25 -7.35 4.35
C ILE A 28 -4.34 -8.27 3.54
N LEU A 29 -3.01 -8.09 3.64
CA LEU A 29 -2.03 -8.87 2.90
C LEU A 29 -2.04 -10.35 3.31
N THR A 30 -2.25 -10.64 4.59
CA THR A 30 -2.39 -12.01 5.10
C THR A 30 -3.60 -12.72 4.51
N ASN A 31 -4.74 -12.03 4.40
CA ASN A 31 -5.93 -12.59 3.75
C ASN A 31 -5.69 -12.81 2.26
N CYS A 32 -5.01 -11.88 1.58
CA CYS A 32 -4.64 -12.07 0.18
C CYS A 32 -3.76 -13.32 -0.01
N TRP A 33 -2.73 -13.48 0.83
CA TRP A 33 -1.84 -14.64 0.80
C TRP A 33 -2.59 -15.96 0.96
N LYS A 34 -3.53 -16.03 1.91
CA LYS A 34 -4.38 -17.21 2.13
C LYS A 34 -5.28 -17.54 0.94
N SER A 35 -5.57 -16.56 0.09
CA SER A 35 -6.49 -16.73 -1.05
C SER A 35 -5.78 -17.10 -2.36
N LEU A 36 -4.45 -17.16 -2.34
CA LEU A 36 -3.63 -17.52 -3.50
C LEU A 36 -3.23 -19.01 -3.49
N PRO A 37 -3.04 -19.63 -4.66
CA PRO A 37 -2.29 -20.89 -4.78
C PRO A 37 -0.79 -20.66 -4.54
N GLU A 38 0.00 -21.73 -4.44
CA GLU A 38 1.45 -21.67 -4.14
C GLU A 38 2.24 -20.72 -5.05
N LYS A 39 1.85 -20.60 -6.33
CA LYS A 39 2.49 -19.72 -7.33
C LYS A 39 1.70 -18.43 -7.60
N GLY A 40 0.67 -18.16 -6.80
CA GLY A 40 -0.15 -16.98 -6.97
C GLY A 40 0.59 -15.69 -6.63
N LYS A 41 0.07 -14.55 -7.09
CA LYS A 41 0.73 -13.25 -6.92
C LYS A 41 -0.22 -12.18 -6.41
N VAL A 42 0.29 -11.31 -5.55
CA VAL A 42 -0.36 -10.04 -5.22
C VAL A 42 0.29 -8.94 -6.05
N ILE A 43 -0.50 -8.19 -6.81
CA ILE A 43 -0.07 -7.06 -7.63
C ILE A 43 -0.61 -5.79 -6.99
N ILE A 44 0.29 -4.93 -6.51
CA ILE A 44 -0.05 -3.69 -5.83
C ILE A 44 0.30 -2.53 -6.75
N VAL A 45 -0.68 -1.66 -6.99
CA VAL A 45 -0.50 -0.39 -7.70
C VAL A 45 -0.73 0.74 -6.71
N ASP A 46 0.37 1.29 -6.20
CA ASP A 46 0.35 2.43 -5.29
C ASP A 46 1.54 3.37 -5.53
N MET A 47 1.49 4.55 -4.93
CA MET A 47 2.60 5.49 -4.93
C MET A 47 3.63 5.05 -3.89
N VAL A 48 4.88 4.94 -4.29
CA VAL A 48 5.99 4.65 -3.37
C VAL A 48 6.70 5.95 -3.07
N ALA A 49 6.65 6.38 -1.80
CA ALA A 49 7.43 7.53 -1.36
C ALA A 49 8.93 7.18 -1.43
N PRO A 50 9.77 8.06 -2.02
CA PRO A 50 11.21 7.87 -1.97
C PRO A 50 11.72 8.12 -0.54
N SER A 51 12.96 7.75 -0.24
CA SER A 51 13.58 8.10 1.04
C SER A 51 13.80 9.61 1.19
N GLU A 52 14.10 10.28 0.08
CA GLU A 52 14.31 11.73 -0.01
C GLU A 52 13.67 12.29 -1.30
N PRO A 53 13.22 13.55 -1.32
CA PRO A 53 12.63 14.14 -2.51
C PRO A 53 13.71 14.41 -3.56
N LYS A 54 13.50 13.90 -4.78
CA LYS A 54 14.40 14.15 -5.91
C LYS A 54 14.21 15.57 -6.44
N SER A 55 15.31 16.27 -6.69
CA SER A 55 15.30 17.69 -7.03
C SER A 55 14.68 17.99 -8.40
N ASP A 56 14.77 17.07 -9.35
CA ASP A 56 14.29 17.17 -10.73
C ASP A 56 12.95 16.44 -11.00
N ASP A 57 12.37 15.80 -9.98
CA ASP A 57 11.12 15.05 -10.10
C ASP A 57 10.04 15.65 -9.19
N ILE A 58 9.07 16.31 -9.82
CA ILE A 58 7.95 16.93 -9.11
C ILE A 58 7.04 15.89 -8.45
N PHE A 59 6.88 14.70 -9.02
CA PHE A 59 6.06 13.64 -8.44
C PHE A 59 6.75 13.06 -7.21
N SER A 60 8.07 12.90 -7.25
CA SER A 60 8.86 12.53 -6.08
C SER A 60 8.66 13.51 -4.93
N LYS A 61 8.71 14.82 -5.20
CA LYS A 61 8.45 15.87 -4.19
C LYS A 61 7.03 15.78 -3.64
N VAL A 62 6.02 15.71 -4.50
CA VAL A 62 4.60 15.67 -4.09
C VAL A 62 4.32 14.45 -3.22
N VAL A 63 4.81 13.28 -3.60
CA VAL A 63 4.61 12.04 -2.80
C VAL A 63 5.37 12.11 -1.48
N TRP A 64 6.60 12.64 -1.48
CA TRP A 64 7.41 12.75 -0.26
C TRP A 64 6.85 13.76 0.74
N TYR A 65 6.59 15.00 0.32
CA TYR A 65 5.97 16.02 1.18
C TYR A 65 4.57 15.61 1.60
N GLY A 66 3.78 15.05 0.68
CA GLY A 66 2.49 14.46 1.00
C GLY A 66 2.60 13.45 2.14
N HIS A 67 3.56 12.52 2.11
CA HIS A 67 3.76 11.52 3.16
C HIS A 67 4.28 12.10 4.49
N VAL A 68 5.25 13.04 4.44
CA VAL A 68 5.85 13.68 5.63
C VAL A 68 4.86 14.62 6.32
N ASP A 69 4.07 15.38 5.55
CA ASP A 69 3.11 16.35 6.08
C ASP A 69 1.89 15.68 6.70
N VAL A 70 1.37 14.53 6.20
CA VAL A 70 0.27 13.84 6.92
C VAL A 70 0.72 13.32 8.29
N ASN A 71 1.92 12.74 8.38
CA ASN A 71 2.40 12.17 9.65
C ASN A 71 2.71 13.26 10.68
N THR A 72 3.24 14.41 10.25
CA THR A 72 3.56 15.53 11.14
C THR A 72 2.38 16.45 11.44
N MET A 73 1.41 16.63 10.53
CA MET A 73 0.19 17.41 10.80
C MET A 73 -0.84 16.64 11.62
N PHE A 74 -0.93 15.32 11.51
CA PHE A 74 -1.94 14.52 12.20
C PHE A 74 -1.43 13.73 13.41
N GLY A 75 -0.13 13.82 13.74
CA GLY A 75 0.41 13.43 15.05
C GLY A 75 0.15 11.98 15.45
N TRP A 76 0.47 11.03 14.56
CA TRP A 76 0.60 9.61 14.89
C TRP A 76 2.06 9.18 14.82
#